data_AF-A0A1V4QUX3-F1
#
_entry.id   AF-A0A1V4QUX3-F1
#
_cell.length_a   1.000
_cell.length_b   1.000
_cell.length_c   1.000
_cell.angle_alpha   90.00
_cell.angle_beta   90.00
_cell.angle_gamma   90.00
#
_symmetry.space_group_name_H-M   'P 1'
#
loop_
_entity.id
_entity.type
_entity.pdbx_description
1 polymer ?
#
loop_
_entity_poly.entity_id
_entity_poly.type
_entity_poly.pdbx_seq_one_letter_code
_entity_poly.pdbx_strand_id
1 'polypeptide(L)'
;MNNQTRLKFQISDRLVWITATGWPDMKIGPARCRTTINGKQGNANLKEARKLPDGRSELIWEAGAGVVITQTVIQETPGRLRWQSTLTNTGREGFVFNHADLLTTNEVHGSRFDLSSKPAQVRILENSAYHGQVRSVGQIMSGVDGRKSLDGTHGSFASNAVTLLFSGHDGLGLLIGFESFDRFNGGIRASSHDVQGRLASGFENVDRGTFGPSRVSWEHPGLRPSDRFTEMSIGFGGADLPVEPEEVIELEEFVMEIGPDPYRLLEAYADRVAVKYEVKDLPKPFVNWCSWYPYRLG
;
A
#
# COMPACT_ATOMS: atom_id res chain seq x y z
N MET A 1 -3.12 30.65 -14.22
CA MET A 1 -2.78 30.17 -12.87
C MET A 1 -2.52 28.68 -12.99
N ASN A 2 -1.28 28.21 -12.81
CA ASN A 2 -0.98 26.78 -12.81
C ASN A 2 -1.66 26.17 -11.58
N ASN A 3 -2.69 25.35 -11.78
CA ASN A 3 -3.26 24.55 -10.70
C ASN A 3 -2.18 23.57 -10.24
N GLN A 4 -1.47 23.95 -9.19
CA GLN A 4 -0.39 23.14 -8.63
C GLN A 4 -0.98 21.84 -8.09
N THR A 5 -0.52 20.71 -8.62
CA THR A 5 -0.86 19.37 -8.16
C THR A 5 -0.54 19.26 -6.67
N ARG A 6 -1.54 18.89 -5.85
CA ARG A 6 -1.41 18.88 -4.38
C ARG A 6 -2.16 17.73 -3.71
N LEU A 7 -1.48 16.96 -2.86
CA LEU A 7 -2.12 16.04 -1.93
C LEU A 7 -2.79 16.82 -0.80
N LYS A 8 -4.00 16.42 -0.44
CA LYS A 8 -4.79 16.99 0.63
C LYS A 8 -5.09 15.91 1.65
N PHE A 9 -4.53 16.07 2.84
CA PHE A 9 -4.88 15.29 4.01
C PHE A 9 -5.98 16.01 4.81
N GLN A 10 -7.09 15.32 5.05
CA GLN A 10 -8.26 15.86 5.73
C GLN A 10 -8.77 14.90 6.79
N ILE A 11 -9.30 15.45 7.87
CA ILE A 11 -9.95 14.70 8.94
C ILE A 11 -11.36 15.26 9.07
N SER A 12 -12.37 14.40 8.93
CA SER A 12 -13.79 14.74 9.09
C SER A 12 -14.46 13.64 9.90
N ASP A 13 -15.17 14.00 10.97
CA ASP A 13 -15.90 13.04 11.82
C ASP A 13 -15.05 11.86 12.31
N ARG A 14 -13.79 12.15 12.70
CA ARG A 14 -12.78 11.15 13.09
C ARG A 14 -12.43 10.15 11.99
N LEU A 15 -12.65 10.51 10.73
CA LEU A 15 -12.27 9.73 9.56
C LEU A 15 -11.17 10.44 8.79
N VAL A 16 -10.17 9.69 8.36
CA VAL A 16 -9.05 10.18 7.58
C VAL A 16 -9.37 10.09 6.10
N TRP A 17 -9.09 11.16 5.36
CA TRP A 17 -9.27 11.24 3.92
C TRP A 17 -8.02 11.81 3.26
N ILE A 18 -7.67 11.22 2.11
CA ILE A 18 -6.62 11.73 1.22
C ILE A 18 -7.23 11.94 -0.16
N THR A 19 -7.03 13.14 -0.70
CA THR A 19 -7.48 13.53 -2.04
C THR A 19 -6.37 14.29 -2.76
N ALA A 20 -6.51 14.51 -4.07
CA ALA A 20 -5.53 15.22 -4.87
C ALA A 20 -6.15 16.35 -5.70
N THR A 21 -5.54 17.54 -5.66
CA THR A 21 -5.88 18.65 -6.55
C THR A 21 -5.30 18.37 -7.94
N GLY A 22 -6.13 18.50 -8.98
CA GLY A 22 -5.77 18.09 -10.34
C GLY A 22 -6.14 16.65 -10.67
N TRP A 23 -6.57 15.86 -9.68
CA TRP A 23 -7.01 14.47 -9.85
C TRP A 23 -8.38 14.25 -9.17
N PRO A 24 -9.49 14.68 -9.80
CA PRO A 24 -10.81 14.72 -9.16
C PRO A 24 -11.30 13.35 -8.66
N ASP A 25 -10.93 12.30 -9.39
CA ASP A 25 -11.37 10.93 -9.11
C ASP A 25 -10.53 10.24 -8.03
N MET A 26 -9.35 10.79 -7.67
CA MET A 26 -8.47 10.18 -6.68
C MET A 26 -8.99 10.45 -5.27
N LYS A 27 -9.38 9.37 -4.59
CA LYS A 27 -9.87 9.42 -3.21
C LYS A 27 -9.45 8.17 -2.44
N ILE A 28 -8.83 8.39 -1.29
CA ILE A 28 -8.55 7.35 -0.30
C ILE A 28 -9.31 7.71 0.97
N GLY A 29 -10.28 6.88 1.35
CA GLY A 29 -10.93 6.95 2.65
C GLY A 29 -12.45 6.63 2.66
N PRO A 30 -13.10 6.65 3.84
CA PRO A 30 -12.45 6.91 5.13
C PRO A 30 -11.41 5.85 5.48
N ALA A 31 -10.23 6.29 5.90
CA ALA A 31 -9.14 5.41 6.28
C ALA A 31 -9.05 5.28 7.81
N ARG A 32 -8.57 4.12 8.25
CA ARG A 32 -8.39 3.75 9.67
C ARG A 32 -7.05 3.06 9.89
N CYS A 33 -6.72 2.85 11.15
CA CYS A 33 -5.66 1.92 11.53
C CYS A 33 -6.28 0.58 11.96
N ARG A 34 -5.61 -0.53 11.62
CA ARG A 34 -5.97 -1.89 12.02
C ARG A 34 -4.73 -2.59 12.55
N THR A 35 -4.88 -3.41 13.58
CA THR A 35 -3.77 -4.13 14.21
C THR A 35 -4.13 -5.59 14.43
N THR A 36 -3.11 -6.42 14.55
CA THR A 36 -3.23 -7.78 15.08
C THR A 36 -2.32 -7.88 16.29
N ILE A 37 -2.92 -8.11 17.46
CA ILE A 37 -2.25 -8.19 18.77
C ILE A 37 -2.64 -9.50 19.42
N ASN A 38 -1.67 -10.26 19.93
CA ASN A 38 -1.89 -11.59 20.51
C ASN A 38 -2.69 -12.52 19.57
N GLY A 39 -2.43 -12.43 18.26
CA GLY A 39 -3.11 -13.19 17.21
C GLY A 39 -4.55 -12.73 16.91
N LYS A 40 -5.03 -11.66 17.55
CA LYS A 40 -6.39 -11.14 17.36
C LYS A 40 -6.38 -9.84 16.57
N GLN A 41 -7.07 -9.85 15.45
CA GLN A 41 -7.23 -8.66 14.61
C GLN A 41 -8.30 -7.73 15.18
N GLY A 42 -8.03 -6.42 15.19
CA GLY A 42 -8.94 -5.38 15.64
C GLY A 42 -8.72 -4.05 14.92
N ASN A 43 -9.80 -3.27 14.77
CA ASN A 43 -9.70 -1.91 14.26
C ASN A 43 -9.34 -0.96 15.41
N ALA A 44 -8.39 -0.05 15.16
CA ALA A 44 -8.09 1.02 16.09
C ALA A 44 -9.06 2.18 15.88
N ASN A 45 -9.51 2.78 16.98
CA ASN A 45 -10.42 3.91 16.97
C ASN A 45 -9.63 5.21 17.05
N LEU A 46 -9.87 6.16 16.14
CA LEU A 46 -9.28 7.49 16.24
C LEU A 46 -9.87 8.21 17.46
N LYS A 47 -9.06 8.41 18.50
CA LYS A 47 -9.47 9.08 19.74
C LYS A 47 -9.27 10.57 19.67
N GLU A 48 -8.13 10.98 19.13
CA GLU A 48 -7.76 12.38 18.99
C GLU A 48 -7.11 12.63 17.63
N ALA A 49 -7.39 13.80 17.07
CA ALA A 49 -6.76 14.32 15.89
C ALA A 49 -6.51 15.80 16.10
N ARG A 50 -5.26 16.24 15.97
CA ARG A 50 -4.89 17.64 16.20
C ARG A 50 -3.89 18.14 15.18
N LYS A 51 -3.90 19.45 15.00
CA LYS A 51 -2.85 20.18 14.29
C LYS A 51 -1.81 20.64 15.29
N LEU A 52 -0.55 20.30 15.02
CA LEU A 52 0.59 20.76 15.80
C LEU A 52 0.95 22.21 15.39
N PRO A 53 1.65 22.97 16.25
CA PRO A 53 2.01 24.36 15.97
C PRO A 53 2.86 24.55 14.70
N ASP A 54 3.60 23.53 14.30
CA ASP A 54 4.43 23.50 13.08
C ASP A 54 3.66 23.07 11.82
N GLY A 55 2.34 22.89 11.92
CA GLY A 55 1.45 22.54 10.80
C GLY A 55 1.30 21.03 10.54
N ARG A 56 2.09 20.18 11.22
CA ARG A 56 1.92 18.72 11.17
C ARG A 56 0.56 18.31 11.75
N SER A 57 0.09 17.14 11.35
CA SER A 57 -1.12 16.54 11.90
C SER A 57 -0.74 15.34 12.76
N GLU A 58 -1.25 15.28 13.98
CA GLU A 58 -1.08 14.13 14.86
C GLU A 58 -2.41 13.40 15.02
N LEU A 59 -2.36 12.07 14.91
CA LEU A 59 -3.49 11.15 15.05
C LEU A 59 -3.18 10.17 16.17
N ILE A 60 -4.11 10.03 17.12
CA ILE A 60 -3.98 9.09 18.24
C ILE A 60 -5.06 8.03 18.09
N TRP A 61 -4.63 6.81 17.81
CA TRP A 61 -5.49 5.64 17.62
C TRP A 61 -5.40 4.70 18.82
N GLU A 62 -6.53 4.21 19.29
CA GLU A 62 -6.58 3.21 20.36
C GLU A 62 -7.02 1.86 19.79
N ALA A 63 -6.14 0.86 19.86
CA ALA A 63 -6.35 -0.49 19.36
C ALA A 63 -6.93 -1.46 20.42
N GLY A 64 -7.21 -0.95 21.63
CA GLY A 64 -7.68 -1.73 22.77
C GLY A 64 -6.54 -2.31 23.61
N ALA A 65 -6.88 -2.84 24.78
CA ALA A 65 -5.93 -3.47 25.73
C ALA A 65 -4.69 -2.61 26.09
N GLY A 66 -4.83 -1.28 26.08
CA GLY A 66 -3.72 -0.37 26.35
C GLY A 66 -2.77 -0.16 25.17
N VAL A 67 -3.12 -0.57 23.95
CA VAL A 67 -2.30 -0.31 22.76
C VAL A 67 -2.72 0.99 22.09
N VAL A 68 -1.78 1.92 21.99
CA VAL A 68 -1.95 3.23 21.35
C VAL A 68 -1.02 3.33 20.15
N ILE A 69 -1.55 3.74 19.00
CA ILE A 69 -0.75 4.09 17.83
C ILE A 69 -0.83 5.60 17.62
N THR A 70 0.31 6.27 17.63
CA THR A 70 0.40 7.69 17.30
C THR A 70 0.96 7.84 15.91
N GLN A 71 0.28 8.59 15.05
CA GLN A 71 0.77 8.89 13.70
C GLN A 71 0.94 10.38 13.50
N THR A 72 2.10 10.79 13.02
CA THR A 72 2.38 12.15 12.58
C THR A 72 2.39 12.21 11.07
N VAL A 73 1.51 13.04 10.50
CA VAL A 73 1.40 13.31 9.07
C VAL A 73 2.03 14.66 8.75
N ILE A 74 3.03 14.63 7.87
CA ILE A 74 3.86 15.78 7.50
C ILE A 74 3.66 16.08 6.02
N GLN A 75 3.27 17.31 5.70
CA GLN A 75 3.24 17.79 4.32
C GLN A 75 4.61 18.35 3.94
N GLU A 76 5.50 17.52 3.39
CA GLU A 76 6.87 17.93 3.03
C GLU A 76 6.90 18.88 1.83
N THR A 77 6.05 18.61 0.85
CA THR A 77 5.82 19.44 -0.34
C THR A 77 4.32 19.45 -0.64
N PRO A 78 3.78 20.34 -1.48
CA PRO A 78 2.36 20.27 -1.87
C PRO A 78 1.95 18.88 -2.40
N GLY A 79 2.85 18.19 -3.11
CA GLY A 79 2.59 16.88 -3.70
C GLY A 79 2.91 15.69 -2.79
N ARG A 80 3.53 15.89 -1.62
CA ARG A 80 4.05 14.79 -0.79
C ARG A 80 3.60 14.85 0.67
N LEU A 81 3.14 13.70 1.16
CA LEU A 81 2.84 13.44 2.56
C LEU A 81 3.79 12.36 3.09
N ARG A 82 4.39 12.58 4.26
CA ARG A 82 5.12 11.56 5.04
C ARG A 82 4.29 11.16 6.25
N TRP A 83 4.31 9.88 6.56
CA TRP A 83 3.71 9.28 7.75
C TRP A 83 4.79 8.69 8.62
N GLN A 84 4.84 9.14 9.88
CA GLN A 84 5.67 8.58 10.94
C GLN A 84 4.74 8.01 11.99
N SER A 85 5.02 6.80 12.48
CA SER A 85 4.12 6.13 13.42
C SER A 85 4.89 5.52 14.59
N THR A 86 4.31 5.59 15.77
CA THR A 86 4.78 4.87 16.95
C THR A 86 3.67 4.01 17.52
N LEU A 87 4.04 2.90 18.13
CA LEU A 87 3.15 2.05 18.93
C LEU A 87 3.61 2.10 20.38
N THR A 88 2.68 2.34 21.30
CA THR A 88 2.96 2.43 22.74
C THR A 88 2.07 1.44 23.49
N ASN A 89 2.67 0.68 24.39
CA ASN A 89 1.93 -0.08 25.39
C ASN A 89 1.65 0.81 26.61
N THR A 90 0.46 1.37 26.71
CA THR A 90 -0.02 2.08 27.90
C THR A 90 -0.74 1.15 28.89
N GLY A 91 -0.75 -0.16 28.64
CA GLY A 91 -1.31 -1.19 29.50
C GLY A 91 -0.39 -1.55 30.66
N ARG A 92 -0.88 -2.46 31.52
CA ARG A 92 -0.09 -3.01 32.64
C ARG A 92 0.55 -4.37 32.33
N GLU A 93 0.17 -4.97 31.21
CA GLU A 93 0.64 -6.29 30.77
C GLU A 93 1.31 -6.14 29.42
N GLY A 94 2.32 -6.98 29.15
CA GLY A 94 2.93 -7.07 27.84
C GLY A 94 1.98 -7.71 26.81
N PHE A 95 2.26 -7.50 25.53
CA PHE A 95 1.54 -8.16 24.44
C PHE A 95 2.46 -8.53 23.28
N VAL A 96 1.98 -9.37 22.38
CA VAL A 96 2.65 -9.73 21.13
C VAL A 96 2.08 -8.91 19.99
N PHE A 97 2.92 -8.13 19.32
CA PHE A 97 2.57 -7.34 18.15
C PHE A 97 2.79 -8.17 16.87
N ASN A 98 1.70 -8.54 16.19
CA ASN A 98 1.77 -9.39 15.00
C ASN A 98 1.74 -8.60 13.70
N HIS A 99 0.93 -7.53 13.60
CA HIS A 99 0.73 -6.76 12.36
C HIS A 99 0.11 -5.38 12.63
N ALA A 100 0.44 -4.39 11.80
CA ALA A 100 -0.29 -3.13 11.71
C ALA A 100 -0.55 -2.73 10.26
N ASP A 101 -1.81 -2.40 9.95
CA ASP A 101 -2.16 -1.55 8.82
C ASP A 101 -2.28 -0.12 9.33
N LEU A 102 -1.28 0.71 9.02
CA LEU A 102 -1.21 2.11 9.40
C LEU A 102 -2.27 2.96 8.69
N LEU A 103 -2.66 2.55 7.49
CA LEU A 103 -3.74 3.15 6.73
C LEU A 103 -4.51 2.03 6.03
N THR A 104 -5.79 1.87 6.32
CA THR A 104 -6.64 0.90 5.63
C THR A 104 -8.03 1.45 5.35
N THR A 105 -8.58 1.08 4.19
CA THR A 105 -9.96 1.33 3.79
C THR A 105 -10.71 0.00 3.70
N ASN A 106 -11.96 -0.06 4.18
CA ASN A 106 -12.83 -1.22 4.00
C ASN A 106 -14.27 -0.83 3.62
N GLU A 107 -14.96 -1.65 2.83
CA GLU A 107 -16.29 -1.30 2.27
C GLU A 107 -17.34 -1.00 3.33
N VAL A 108 -17.21 -1.57 4.53
CA VAL A 108 -18.18 -1.50 5.63
C VAL A 108 -18.58 -0.06 6.00
N HIS A 109 -17.75 0.94 5.67
CA HIS A 109 -18.02 2.35 5.97
C HIS A 109 -18.06 3.27 4.74
N GLY A 110 -18.36 2.71 3.57
CA GLY A 110 -18.34 3.46 2.32
C GLY A 110 -16.93 3.93 1.95
N SER A 111 -15.91 3.17 2.39
CA SER A 111 -14.52 3.44 2.07
C SER A 111 -14.24 3.23 0.59
N ARG A 112 -13.37 4.10 0.09
CA ARG A 112 -13.05 4.25 -1.32
C ARG A 112 -11.55 4.27 -1.47
N PHE A 113 -11.07 3.44 -2.38
CA PHE A 113 -9.78 3.59 -2.99
C PHE A 113 -9.99 3.77 -4.49
N ASP A 114 -10.40 4.99 -4.84
CA ASP A 114 -10.72 5.39 -6.21
C ASP A 114 -9.49 6.07 -6.81
N LEU A 115 -9.10 5.63 -8.01
CA LEU A 115 -7.92 6.15 -8.72
C LEU A 115 -8.28 6.83 -10.04
N SER A 116 -9.39 6.47 -10.67
CA SER A 116 -9.86 7.10 -11.89
C SER A 116 -11.29 6.66 -12.20
N SER A 117 -12.07 7.52 -12.83
CA SER A 117 -13.33 7.15 -13.50
C SER A 117 -13.12 6.23 -14.71
N LYS A 118 -11.87 6.04 -15.17
CA LYS A 118 -11.47 5.11 -16.23
C LYS A 118 -10.43 4.09 -15.72
N PRO A 119 -10.82 3.15 -14.86
CA PRO A 119 -9.88 2.22 -14.20
C PRO A 119 -9.05 1.38 -15.19
N ALA A 120 -9.59 1.05 -16.37
CA ALA A 120 -8.83 0.35 -17.41
C ALA A 120 -7.58 1.13 -17.91
N GLN A 121 -7.55 2.44 -17.70
CA GLN A 121 -6.43 3.33 -18.04
C GLN A 121 -5.44 3.52 -16.88
N VAL A 122 -5.76 3.00 -15.69
CA VAL A 122 -4.81 2.98 -14.57
C VAL A 122 -3.76 1.91 -14.84
N ARG A 123 -2.50 2.25 -14.58
CA ARG A 123 -1.34 1.33 -14.57
C ARG A 123 -0.80 1.27 -13.15
N ILE A 124 -0.42 0.07 -12.75
CA ILE A 124 0.04 -0.25 -11.41
C ILE A 124 1.40 -0.91 -11.54
N LEU A 125 2.43 -0.26 -10.99
CA LEU A 125 3.71 -0.89 -10.72
C LEU A 125 3.62 -1.66 -9.41
N GLU A 126 3.84 -2.97 -9.49
CA GLU A 126 4.01 -3.82 -8.32
C GLU A 126 5.48 -4.16 -8.15
N ASN A 127 6.00 -3.93 -6.95
CA ASN A 127 7.37 -4.27 -6.58
C ASN A 127 7.38 -5.12 -5.31
N SER A 128 7.93 -6.33 -5.43
CA SER A 128 8.18 -7.24 -4.32
C SER A 128 9.63 -7.71 -4.34
N ALA A 129 10.03 -8.45 -3.30
CA ALA A 129 11.37 -9.01 -3.19
C ALA A 129 11.75 -9.95 -4.35
N TYR A 130 10.76 -10.58 -5.01
CA TYR A 130 10.99 -11.62 -6.01
C TYR A 130 10.36 -11.34 -7.37
N HIS A 131 9.60 -10.26 -7.54
CA HIS A 131 9.06 -9.85 -8.83
C HIS A 131 8.84 -8.33 -8.93
N GLY A 132 8.90 -7.84 -10.17
CA GLY A 132 8.45 -6.51 -10.54
C GLY A 132 7.57 -6.62 -11.78
N GLN A 133 6.40 -5.98 -11.78
CA GLN A 133 5.52 -5.99 -12.94
C GLN A 133 4.72 -4.69 -13.04
N VAL A 134 4.33 -4.34 -14.26
CA VAL A 134 3.37 -3.27 -14.51
C VAL A 134 2.13 -3.87 -15.14
N ARG A 135 0.97 -3.66 -14.51
CA ARG A 135 -0.33 -4.16 -14.99
C ARG A 135 -1.35 -3.04 -15.03
N SER A 136 -2.29 -3.10 -15.95
CA SER A 136 -3.52 -2.31 -15.83
C SER A 136 -4.51 -2.99 -14.87
N VAL A 137 -5.47 -2.23 -14.33
CA VAL A 137 -6.59 -2.83 -13.57
C VAL A 137 -7.29 -3.90 -14.43
N GLY A 138 -7.47 -3.63 -15.73
CA GLY A 138 -8.01 -4.62 -16.66
C GLY A 138 -7.16 -5.89 -16.82
N GLN A 139 -5.82 -5.79 -16.79
CA GLN A 139 -4.91 -6.92 -16.88
C GLN A 139 -4.87 -7.75 -15.58
N ILE A 140 -4.98 -7.10 -14.42
CA ILE A 140 -5.19 -7.77 -13.13
C ILE A 140 -6.44 -8.65 -13.20
N MET A 141 -7.45 -8.13 -13.90
CA MET A 141 -8.74 -8.79 -14.06
C MET A 141 -8.79 -9.89 -15.12
N SER A 142 -7.99 -9.78 -16.19
CA SER A 142 -8.08 -10.71 -17.33
C SER A 142 -7.02 -11.81 -17.37
N GLY A 143 -5.93 -11.70 -16.59
CA GLY A 143 -4.84 -12.69 -16.58
C GLY A 143 -4.08 -12.74 -17.92
N VAL A 144 -2.90 -12.13 -18.00
CA VAL A 144 -2.38 -11.65 -19.30
C VAL A 144 -1.70 -12.68 -20.22
N ASP A 145 -1.68 -13.98 -19.90
CA ASP A 145 -0.95 -14.94 -20.75
C ASP A 145 -1.43 -16.40 -20.72
N GLY A 146 -2.50 -16.71 -19.99
CA GLY A 146 -2.94 -18.10 -19.81
C GLY A 146 -1.89 -19.03 -19.19
N ARG A 147 -0.81 -18.47 -18.64
CA ARG A 147 0.30 -19.20 -18.02
C ARG A 147 0.50 -18.82 -16.55
N LYS A 148 -0.09 -17.71 -16.09
CA LYS A 148 -0.18 -17.35 -14.67
C LYS A 148 -1.56 -16.77 -14.31
N SER A 149 -2.53 -17.66 -14.12
CA SER A 149 -3.77 -17.43 -13.35
C SER A 149 -4.67 -18.67 -13.50
N LEU A 150 -4.90 -19.44 -12.43
CA LEU A 150 -5.82 -20.60 -12.49
C LEU A 150 -6.81 -20.75 -11.33
N ASP A 151 -6.91 -19.84 -10.35
CA ASP A 151 -7.92 -20.04 -9.27
C ASP A 151 -8.68 -18.79 -8.74
N GLY A 152 -8.64 -17.64 -9.43
CA GLY A 152 -9.73 -16.67 -9.34
C GLY A 152 -9.60 -15.52 -8.32
N THR A 153 -8.47 -14.79 -8.32
CA THR A 153 -8.21 -13.60 -7.47
C THR A 153 -8.11 -12.28 -8.25
N HIS A 154 -8.98 -12.14 -9.24
CA HIS A 154 -9.04 -11.03 -10.18
C HIS A 154 -9.54 -9.74 -9.53
N GLY A 155 -8.60 -8.89 -9.09
CA GLY A 155 -8.92 -7.55 -8.58
C GLY A 155 -7.99 -7.04 -7.50
N SER A 156 -6.76 -7.56 -7.38
CA SER A 156 -5.83 -7.16 -6.32
C SER A 156 -4.41 -6.94 -6.82
N PHE A 157 -3.66 -6.12 -6.07
CA PHE A 157 -2.23 -5.95 -6.22
C PHE A 157 -1.54 -5.94 -4.86
N ALA A 158 -0.25 -6.27 -4.87
CA ALA A 158 0.58 -6.20 -3.67
C ALA A 158 1.98 -5.70 -4.01
N SER A 159 2.56 -4.90 -3.12
CA SER A 159 3.95 -4.47 -3.15
C SER A 159 4.54 -4.47 -1.75
N ASN A 160 5.83 -4.74 -1.62
CA ASN A 160 6.50 -4.74 -0.32
C ASN A 160 7.02 -3.35 0.04
N ALA A 161 7.80 -2.74 -0.85
CA ALA A 161 8.45 -1.46 -0.57
C ALA A 161 7.72 -0.29 -1.23
N VAL A 162 7.43 -0.39 -2.53
CA VAL A 162 6.90 0.74 -3.31
C VAL A 162 5.87 0.28 -4.35
N THR A 163 4.83 1.08 -4.55
CA THR A 163 3.93 0.96 -5.70
C THR A 163 3.75 2.33 -6.34
N LEU A 164 3.50 2.32 -7.65
CA LEU A 164 3.15 3.50 -8.42
C LEU A 164 1.86 3.24 -9.18
N LEU A 165 0.89 4.14 -8.99
CA LEU A 165 -0.42 4.10 -9.60
C LEU A 165 -0.52 5.28 -10.55
N PHE A 166 -0.60 5.02 -11.85
CA PHE A 166 -0.64 6.06 -12.88
C PHE A 166 -1.95 6.02 -13.63
N SER A 167 -2.73 7.12 -13.57
CA SER A 167 -3.90 7.30 -14.42
C SER A 167 -3.48 7.94 -15.73
N GLY A 168 -3.51 7.17 -16.82
CA GLY A 168 -3.30 7.71 -18.17
C GLY A 168 -4.38 8.70 -18.60
N HIS A 169 -5.58 8.61 -18.01
CA HIS A 169 -6.68 9.53 -18.25
C HIS A 169 -6.41 10.92 -17.67
N ASP A 170 -5.96 10.94 -16.42
CA ASP A 170 -5.78 12.18 -15.64
C ASP A 170 -4.36 12.74 -15.79
N GLY A 171 -3.44 11.96 -16.36
CA GLY A 171 -2.04 12.33 -16.55
C GLY A 171 -1.28 12.50 -15.24
N LEU A 172 -1.68 11.76 -14.20
CA LEU A 172 -1.13 11.87 -12.85
C LEU A 172 -0.79 10.49 -12.28
N GLY A 173 0.31 10.46 -11.55
CA GLY A 173 0.81 9.32 -10.78
C GLY A 173 0.70 9.56 -9.28
N LEU A 174 0.44 8.49 -8.53
CA LEU A 174 0.50 8.40 -7.08
C LEU A 174 1.51 7.31 -6.73
N LEU A 175 2.62 7.71 -6.13
CA LEU A 175 3.60 6.82 -5.52
C LEU A 175 3.25 6.63 -4.04
N ILE A 176 3.27 5.39 -3.59
CA ILE A 176 3.21 5.01 -2.18
C ILE A 176 4.43 4.15 -1.91
N GLY A 177 5.23 4.49 -0.90
CA GLY A 177 6.43 3.72 -0.61
C GLY A 177 6.92 3.83 0.82
N PHE A 178 7.42 2.73 1.37
CA PHE A 178 8.20 2.72 2.59
C PHE A 178 9.62 3.19 2.27
N GLU A 179 10.12 4.17 3.00
CA GLU A 179 11.51 4.64 2.81
C GLU A 179 12.49 3.96 3.76
N SER A 180 12.02 3.05 4.60
CA SER A 180 12.87 2.11 5.33
C SER A 180 12.42 0.67 5.11
N PHE A 181 13.39 -0.23 5.28
CA PHE A 181 13.19 -1.66 5.38
C PHE A 181 14.08 -2.23 6.48
N ASP A 182 14.08 -1.57 7.64
CA ASP A 182 15.06 -1.82 8.70
C ASP A 182 14.57 -2.90 9.67
N ARG A 183 13.28 -2.91 10.00
CA ARG A 183 12.71 -3.75 11.06
C ARG A 183 11.60 -4.64 10.55
N PHE A 184 10.71 -4.08 9.74
CA PHE A 184 9.50 -4.78 9.33
C PHE A 184 9.37 -4.81 7.81
N ASN A 185 8.86 -5.93 7.30
CA ASN A 185 8.56 -6.05 5.88
C ASN A 185 7.27 -5.27 5.56
N GLY A 186 7.43 -4.16 4.84
CA GLY A 186 6.34 -3.35 4.32
C GLY A 186 5.36 -4.13 3.44
N GLY A 187 4.16 -3.60 3.32
CA GLY A 187 3.08 -4.12 2.50
C GLY A 187 2.13 -3.01 2.08
N ILE A 188 1.99 -2.82 0.77
CA ILE A 188 1.01 -1.95 0.14
C ILE A 188 0.12 -2.85 -0.71
N ARG A 189 -1.16 -2.90 -0.37
CA ARG A 189 -2.10 -3.87 -0.93
C ARG A 189 -3.39 -3.16 -1.28
N ALA A 190 -4.02 -3.60 -2.35
CA ALA A 190 -5.41 -3.28 -2.60
C ALA A 190 -6.11 -4.49 -3.22
N SER A 191 -7.41 -4.61 -2.95
CA SER A 191 -8.22 -5.73 -3.39
C SER A 191 -9.64 -5.28 -3.70
N SER A 192 -10.25 -6.00 -4.61
CA SER A 192 -11.65 -5.91 -4.98
C SER A 192 -12.37 -7.21 -4.61
N HIS A 193 -13.70 -7.14 -4.53
CA HIS A 193 -14.52 -8.34 -4.44
C HIS A 193 -14.70 -8.98 -5.82
N ASP A 194 -14.61 -10.31 -5.89
CA ASP A 194 -14.98 -11.08 -7.07
C ASP A 194 -16.51 -11.10 -7.28
N VAL A 195 -16.97 -11.76 -8.34
CA VAL A 195 -18.40 -11.83 -8.69
C VAL A 195 -19.22 -12.63 -7.68
N GLN A 196 -18.57 -13.44 -6.85
CA GLN A 196 -19.15 -14.19 -5.75
C GLN A 196 -19.05 -13.43 -4.41
N GLY A 197 -18.54 -12.19 -4.41
CA GLY A 197 -18.40 -11.37 -3.22
C GLY A 197 -17.21 -11.76 -2.33
N ARG A 198 -16.27 -12.57 -2.81
CA ARG A 198 -15.06 -12.94 -2.06
C ARG A 198 -13.96 -11.92 -2.34
N LEU A 199 -13.19 -11.56 -1.31
CA LEU A 199 -12.08 -10.63 -1.47
C LEU A 199 -10.94 -11.29 -2.25
N ALA A 200 -10.50 -10.65 -3.33
CA ALA A 200 -9.38 -11.12 -4.13
C ALA A 200 -8.04 -10.98 -3.36
N SER A 201 -7.22 -12.03 -3.35
CA SER A 201 -5.89 -11.99 -2.72
C SER A 201 -4.77 -11.72 -3.74
N GLY A 202 -3.94 -10.71 -3.45
CA GLY A 202 -2.78 -10.38 -4.29
C GLY A 202 -1.66 -11.43 -4.22
N PHE A 203 -1.56 -12.17 -3.11
CA PHE A 203 -0.51 -13.17 -2.86
C PHE A 203 -0.80 -14.54 -3.47
N GLU A 204 -2.07 -14.91 -3.66
CA GLU A 204 -2.44 -16.19 -4.27
C GLU A 204 -1.96 -16.30 -5.74
N ASN A 205 -1.63 -15.16 -6.35
CA ASN A 205 -1.01 -15.10 -7.68
C ASN A 205 0.43 -15.66 -7.72
N VAL A 206 1.10 -15.84 -6.57
CA VAL A 206 2.52 -16.22 -6.51
C VAL A 206 2.72 -17.71 -6.22
N ASP A 207 1.82 -18.35 -5.47
CA ASP A 207 2.10 -19.67 -4.86
C ASP A 207 1.36 -20.88 -5.49
N ARG A 208 0.33 -20.70 -6.33
CA ARG A 208 -0.52 -21.81 -6.85
C ARG A 208 -0.45 -22.06 -8.35
N GLY A 209 0.73 -21.91 -8.96
CA GLY A 209 0.98 -22.33 -10.33
C GLY A 209 1.02 -23.86 -10.52
N THR A 210 -0.05 -24.59 -10.21
CA THR A 210 -0.16 -26.02 -10.59
C THR A 210 -0.67 -26.12 -12.03
N PHE A 211 0.16 -26.67 -12.92
CA PHE A 211 -0.19 -27.00 -14.31
C PHE A 211 -1.28 -28.09 -14.34
N GLY A 212 -2.54 -27.69 -14.22
CA GLY A 212 -3.70 -28.55 -14.49
C GLY A 212 -4.04 -28.56 -15.99
N PRO A 213 -4.51 -29.68 -16.57
CA PRO A 213 -4.85 -29.80 -17.99
C PRO A 213 -6.16 -29.11 -18.40
N SER A 214 -6.76 -28.30 -17.53
CA SER A 214 -8.03 -27.63 -17.80
C SER A 214 -7.84 -26.45 -18.76
N ARG A 215 -8.36 -26.59 -19.98
CA ARG A 215 -8.62 -25.48 -20.90
C ARG A 215 -9.63 -24.53 -20.24
N VAL A 216 -9.16 -23.41 -19.71
CA VAL A 216 -10.03 -22.33 -19.24
C VAL A 216 -10.58 -21.60 -20.47
N SER A 217 -11.90 -21.52 -20.58
CA SER A 217 -12.60 -20.77 -21.62
C SER A 217 -12.42 -19.27 -21.37
N TRP A 218 -11.98 -18.54 -22.39
CA TRP A 218 -11.62 -17.11 -22.36
C TRP A 218 -12.79 -16.13 -22.23
N GLU A 219 -14.01 -16.64 -22.06
CA GLU A 219 -15.20 -15.83 -21.80
C GLU A 219 -15.69 -16.18 -20.40
N HIS A 220 -15.28 -15.39 -19.40
CA HIS A 220 -15.98 -15.37 -18.11
C HIS A 220 -17.07 -14.30 -18.20
N PRO A 221 -18.35 -14.65 -18.41
CA PRO A 221 -19.42 -13.69 -18.67
C PRO A 221 -19.88 -12.92 -17.41
N GLY A 222 -19.14 -13.03 -16.30
CA GLY A 222 -19.59 -12.62 -14.98
C GLY A 222 -18.79 -11.49 -14.34
N LEU A 223 -17.51 -11.32 -14.68
CA LEU A 223 -16.68 -10.28 -14.09
C LEU A 223 -17.10 -8.93 -14.66
N ARG A 224 -18.01 -8.24 -13.95
CA ARG A 224 -17.97 -6.78 -13.98
C ARG A 224 -16.72 -6.41 -13.20
N PRO A 225 -15.74 -5.71 -13.79
CA PRO A 225 -14.84 -4.91 -13.00
C PRO A 225 -15.66 -4.20 -11.94
N SER A 226 -15.43 -4.49 -10.67
CA SER A 226 -15.55 -3.38 -9.76
C SER A 226 -14.49 -2.41 -10.27
N ASP A 227 -14.93 -1.31 -10.86
CA ASP A 227 -14.09 -0.24 -11.41
C ASP A 227 -13.16 0.43 -10.36
N ARG A 228 -13.04 -0.19 -9.18
CA ARG A 228 -12.43 0.32 -7.96
C ARG A 228 -11.89 -0.83 -7.13
N PHE A 229 -10.84 -0.52 -6.37
CA PHE A 229 -10.44 -1.35 -5.23
C PHE A 229 -11.36 -1.05 -4.06
N THR A 230 -11.88 -2.11 -3.46
CA THR A 230 -12.85 -2.05 -2.37
C THR A 230 -12.16 -1.99 -1.01
N GLU A 231 -10.94 -2.53 -0.95
CA GLU A 231 -10.05 -2.44 0.19
C GLU A 231 -8.64 -2.02 -0.24
N MET A 232 -7.97 -1.33 0.68
CA MET A 232 -6.58 -0.92 0.53
C MET A 232 -5.95 -0.97 1.92
N SER A 233 -4.69 -1.37 1.99
CA SER A 233 -3.90 -1.28 3.20
C SER A 233 -2.45 -0.90 2.93
N ILE A 234 -1.91 -0.06 3.80
CA ILE A 234 -0.48 0.22 3.95
C ILE A 234 -0.11 -0.21 5.36
N GLY A 235 0.79 -1.17 5.46
CA GLY A 235 1.13 -1.78 6.75
C GLY A 235 2.37 -2.65 6.67
N PHE A 236 2.65 -3.37 7.75
CA PHE A 236 3.77 -4.29 7.85
C PHE A 236 3.51 -5.33 8.94
N GLY A 237 4.16 -6.48 8.81
CA GLY A 237 4.14 -7.52 9.83
C GLY A 237 5.05 -7.16 10.99
N GLY A 238 4.57 -7.33 12.23
CA GLY A 238 5.29 -7.06 13.48
C GLY A 238 6.24 -8.17 13.92
N ALA A 239 6.34 -9.27 13.14
CA ALA A 239 7.22 -10.41 13.42
C ALA A 239 7.05 -11.02 14.83
N ASP A 240 5.82 -10.98 15.36
CA ASP A 240 5.47 -11.45 16.71
C ASP A 240 6.32 -10.82 17.81
N LEU A 241 6.63 -9.52 17.66
CA LEU A 241 7.43 -8.76 18.60
C LEU A 241 6.73 -8.68 19.98
N PRO A 242 7.33 -9.17 21.07
CA PRO A 242 6.84 -8.88 22.42
C PRO A 242 7.06 -7.40 22.74
N VAL A 243 6.04 -6.76 23.30
CA VAL A 243 6.05 -5.35 23.70
C VAL A 243 5.69 -5.26 25.18
N GLU A 244 6.61 -4.80 26.00
CA GLU A 244 6.46 -4.66 27.44
C GLU A 244 5.61 -3.43 27.82
N PRO A 245 5.06 -3.35 29.04
CA PRO A 245 4.40 -2.15 29.53
C PRO A 245 5.28 -0.92 29.39
N GLU A 246 4.69 0.20 29.01
CA GLU A 246 5.34 1.51 28.77
C GLU A 246 6.33 1.54 27.59
N GLU A 247 6.55 0.42 26.91
CA GLU A 247 7.44 0.36 25.77
C GLU A 247 6.86 1.14 24.57
N VAL A 248 7.75 1.83 23.86
CA VAL A 248 7.46 2.60 22.65
C VAL A 248 8.27 2.02 21.49
N ILE A 249 7.56 1.58 20.45
CA ILE A 249 8.15 1.03 19.23
C ILE A 249 7.97 2.03 18.09
N GLU A 250 9.07 2.46 17.50
CA GLU A 250 9.06 3.17 16.22
C GLU A 250 8.68 2.20 15.11
N LEU A 251 7.65 2.56 14.35
CA LEU A 251 7.10 1.78 13.23
C LEU A 251 7.66 2.29 11.89
N GLU A 252 7.53 1.50 10.82
CA GLU A 252 8.04 1.90 9.51
C GLU A 252 7.36 3.17 8.98
N GLU A 253 8.17 4.06 8.40
CA GLU A 253 7.68 5.27 7.76
C GLU A 253 7.30 5.00 6.30
N PHE A 254 6.23 5.64 5.85
CA PHE A 254 5.87 5.63 4.44
C PHE A 254 5.56 7.04 3.92
N VAL A 255 5.72 7.20 2.62
CA VAL A 255 5.39 8.42 1.89
C VAL A 255 4.30 8.17 0.87
N MET A 256 3.52 9.20 0.61
CA MET A 256 2.65 9.31 -0.55
C MET A 256 3.07 10.53 -1.34
N GLU A 257 3.25 10.38 -2.64
CA GLU A 257 3.68 11.47 -3.53
C GLU A 257 2.89 11.47 -4.83
N ILE A 258 2.45 12.63 -5.28
CA ILE A 258 1.76 12.80 -6.56
C ILE A 258 2.53 13.69 -7.52
N GLY A 259 2.43 13.37 -8.81
CA GLY A 259 3.08 14.13 -9.87
C GLY A 259 2.64 13.69 -11.26
N PRO A 260 2.88 14.50 -12.30
CA PRO A 260 2.49 14.18 -13.67
C PRO A 260 3.43 13.18 -14.35
N ASP A 261 4.67 13.07 -13.87
CA ASP A 261 5.68 12.19 -14.45
C ASP A 261 5.91 10.97 -13.53
N PRO A 262 5.45 9.77 -13.94
CA PRO A 262 5.62 8.54 -13.15
C PRO A 262 7.08 8.14 -12.95
N TYR A 263 7.96 8.40 -13.93
CA TYR A 263 9.37 8.06 -13.82
C TYR A 263 10.07 9.01 -12.85
N ARG A 264 9.74 10.31 -12.93
CA ARG A 264 10.31 11.29 -11.99
C ARG A 264 9.91 11.01 -10.54
N LEU A 265 8.70 10.50 -10.30
CA LEU A 265 8.27 10.05 -8.97
C LEU A 265 9.15 8.90 -8.46
N LEU A 266 9.40 7.90 -9.30
CA LEU A 266 10.26 6.75 -8.95
C LEU A 266 11.71 7.16 -8.72
N GLU A 267 12.28 8.00 -9.59
CA GLU A 267 13.62 8.56 -9.42
C GLU A 267 13.74 9.32 -8.11
N ALA A 268 12.81 10.24 -7.84
CA ALA A 268 12.84 11.03 -6.62
C ALA A 268 12.70 10.16 -5.36
N TYR A 269 11.92 9.08 -5.41
CA TYR A 269 11.84 8.11 -4.32
C TYR A 269 13.16 7.33 -4.17
N ALA A 270 13.71 6.82 -5.26
CA ALA A 270 14.99 6.11 -5.26
C ALA A 270 16.13 6.99 -4.73
N ASP A 271 16.19 8.27 -5.12
CA ASP A 271 17.17 9.24 -4.62
C ASP A 271 17.08 9.40 -3.10
N ARG A 272 15.86 9.45 -2.53
CA ARG A 272 15.67 9.57 -1.07
C ARG A 272 16.11 8.32 -0.32
N VAL A 273 15.75 7.15 -0.84
CA VAL A 273 16.20 5.86 -0.29
C VAL A 273 17.73 5.76 -0.40
N ALA A 274 18.32 6.13 -1.53
CA ALA A 274 19.75 6.13 -1.74
C ALA A 274 20.48 7.05 -0.75
N VAL A 275 19.98 8.27 -0.53
CA VAL A 275 20.53 9.19 0.48
C VAL A 275 20.43 8.61 1.89
N LYS A 276 19.27 8.04 2.26
CA LYS A 276 19.05 7.47 3.61
C LYS A 276 19.99 6.31 3.92
N TYR A 277 20.25 5.44 2.94
CA TYR A 277 21.09 4.27 3.10
C TYR A 277 22.53 4.45 2.62
N GLU A 278 22.93 5.69 2.33
CA GLU A 278 24.26 6.03 1.81
C GLU A 278 24.66 5.16 0.61
N VAL A 279 23.70 4.84 -0.26
CA VAL A 279 23.93 4.05 -1.47
C VAL A 279 24.84 4.84 -2.39
N LYS A 280 25.98 4.24 -2.74
CA LYS A 280 26.96 4.84 -3.63
C LYS A 280 26.86 4.23 -5.00
N ASP A 281 26.80 5.09 -6.01
CA ASP A 281 26.94 4.64 -7.39
C ASP A 281 28.28 3.93 -7.58
N LEU A 282 28.22 2.80 -8.28
CA LEU A 282 29.43 2.15 -8.74
C LEU A 282 30.04 3.02 -9.85
N PRO A 283 31.38 3.20 -9.88
CA PRO A 283 32.03 4.00 -10.92
C PRO A 283 31.72 3.54 -12.34
N LYS A 284 31.37 2.25 -12.50
CA LYS A 284 30.93 1.61 -13.74
C LYS A 284 29.90 0.52 -13.39
N PRO A 285 28.93 0.23 -14.27
CA PRO A 285 28.05 -0.92 -14.10
C PRO A 285 28.89 -2.19 -13.95
N PHE A 286 28.70 -2.93 -12.86
CA PHE A 286 29.33 -4.23 -12.67
C PHE A 286 28.54 -5.27 -13.44
N VAL A 287 29.17 -5.92 -14.42
CA VAL A 287 28.58 -7.07 -15.10
C VAL A 287 28.73 -8.28 -14.19
N ASN A 288 27.62 -8.74 -13.62
CA ASN A 288 27.57 -9.98 -12.85
C ASN A 288 26.91 -11.10 -13.65
N TRP A 289 27.22 -12.34 -13.29
CA TRP A 289 26.53 -13.53 -13.79
C TRP A 289 25.83 -14.20 -12.62
N CYS A 290 24.49 -14.29 -12.67
CA CYS A 290 23.72 -15.08 -11.71
C CYS A 290 23.52 -16.50 -12.25
N SER A 291 24.21 -17.48 -11.68
CA SER A 291 24.18 -18.87 -12.13
C SER A 291 22.86 -19.60 -11.82
N TRP A 292 21.91 -18.96 -11.11
CA TRP A 292 20.66 -19.58 -10.68
C TRP A 292 19.79 -20.10 -11.84
N TYR A 293 19.70 -19.38 -12.97
CA TYR A 293 18.84 -19.76 -14.09
C TYR A 293 19.37 -20.93 -14.93
N PRO A 294 20.66 -21.00 -15.30
CA PRO A 294 21.21 -22.14 -16.04
C PRO A 294 20.98 -23.51 -15.41
N TYR A 295 20.94 -23.62 -14.07
CA TYR A 295 20.73 -24.92 -13.38
C TYR A 295 19.25 -25.38 -13.34
N ARG A 296 18.28 -24.53 -13.71
CA ARG A 296 16.84 -24.89 -13.74
C ARG A 296 16.31 -25.28 -15.12
N LEU A 297 17.14 -25.18 -16.16
CA LEU A 297 16.76 -25.53 -17.54
C LEU A 297 17.28 -26.92 -17.96
N GLY A 298 17.74 -27.74 -17.00
CA GLY A 298 18.15 -29.12 -17.19
C GLY A 298 16.97 -30.08 -17.27
#